data_AF-A0AAV5S9D9-F1
#
_entry.id   AF-A0AAV5S9D9-F1
#
_cell.length_a   1.000
_cell.length_b   1.000
_cell.length_c   1.000
_cell.angle_alpha   90.00
_cell.angle_beta   90.00
_cell.angle_gamma   90.00
#
_symmetry.space_group_name_H-M   'P 1'
#
loop_
_entity.id
_entity.type
_entity.pdbx_description
1 polymer ?
#
loop_
_entity_poly.entity_id
_entity_poly.type
_entity_poly.pdbx_seq_one_letter_code
_entity_poly.pdbx_strand_id
1 'polypeptide(L)'
;RSIFFFRMTDNSSNIVLRWEIDNAAATFTSRNAQTRVFNEGGFEWIAGFRPEYLADTANMFLACCNQRGGEWKCEADVEYIAFRTGKSPATLKKSVKFNEGERVHELFTFGVSSSQLDMGFIKDKAVLEFHINIINSEGGSSIENTLDLSKFSSSNETRNVTLLIGDRKLQVSKEFLAIHSPVFNAMFYGNFAEKEKEEIEIKDVVYEEFVDLLHLIFPGRAMVTDSTVLHILALGDRFQMERVLDLSERFIRDSEKFKTAEKLRIADQYRLSMLRDFCLQTFSTAREIGKLQSTPEYPNFSDKMKVAICDRMMNLVNLMI
;
A
#
# COMPACT_ATOMS: atom_id res chain seq x y z
N ARG A 1 -12.24 -9.79 -17.10
CA ARG A 1 -11.70 -9.72 -15.72
C ARG A 1 -10.19 -9.89 -15.91
N SER A 2 -9.38 -8.83 -15.92
CA SER A 2 -7.94 -9.01 -16.22
C SER A 2 -7.26 -9.92 -15.20
N ILE A 3 -6.61 -10.97 -15.70
CA ILE A 3 -5.79 -11.91 -14.93
C ILE A 3 -4.34 -11.47 -15.11
N PHE A 4 -3.57 -11.45 -14.03
CA PHE A 4 -2.17 -11.00 -14.01
C PHE A 4 -1.27 -12.18 -13.66
N PHE A 5 -0.21 -12.38 -14.44
CA PHE A 5 0.86 -13.31 -14.12
C PHE A 5 2.16 -12.54 -13.95
N PHE A 6 2.82 -12.74 -12.82
CA PHE A 6 4.14 -12.21 -12.53
C PHE A 6 5.17 -13.30 -12.82
N ARG A 7 6.22 -12.98 -13.57
CA ARG A 7 7.37 -13.87 -13.71
C ARG A 7 8.60 -13.13 -13.18
N MET A 8 9.15 -13.63 -12.10
CA MET A 8 10.35 -13.06 -11.47
C MET A 8 11.58 -13.33 -12.34
N THR A 9 12.46 -12.33 -12.43
CA THR A 9 13.87 -12.52 -12.78
C THR A 9 14.70 -12.07 -11.58
N ASP A 10 15.79 -12.79 -11.28
CA ASP A 10 16.59 -12.67 -10.04
C ASP A 10 17.32 -11.32 -9.82
N ASN A 11 16.98 -10.26 -10.58
CA ASN A 11 17.53 -8.91 -10.45
C ASN A 11 16.41 -7.88 -10.29
N SER A 12 16.41 -7.11 -9.21
CA SER A 12 15.41 -6.06 -8.88
C SER A 12 15.32 -4.90 -9.90
N SER A 13 16.24 -4.84 -10.86
CA SER A 13 16.28 -3.83 -11.93
C SER A 13 15.48 -4.22 -13.18
N ASN A 14 15.15 -5.49 -13.37
CA ASN A 14 14.41 -6.00 -14.54
C ASN A 14 13.01 -6.45 -14.13
N ILE A 15 12.01 -5.70 -14.59
CA ILE A 15 10.61 -5.89 -14.21
C ILE A 15 9.82 -6.31 -15.45
N VAL A 16 9.04 -7.39 -15.34
CA VAL A 16 8.18 -7.86 -16.42
C VAL A 16 6.72 -7.79 -15.98
N LEU A 17 5.98 -6.84 -16.56
CA LEU A 17 4.54 -6.72 -16.38
C LEU A 17 3.82 -7.39 -17.55
N ARG A 18 3.06 -8.45 -17.27
CA ARG A 18 2.15 -9.08 -18.24
C ARG A 18 0.70 -8.69 -17.98
N TRP A 19 0.08 -8.03 -18.95
CA TRP A 19 -1.30 -7.57 -18.89
C TRP A 19 -2.18 -8.35 -19.85
N GLU A 20 -3.09 -9.15 -19.30
CA GLU A 20 -4.09 -9.89 -20.07
C GLU A 20 -5.46 -9.18 -20.01
N ILE A 21 -6.00 -8.87 -21.18
CA ILE A 21 -7.26 -8.15 -21.36
C ILE A 21 -8.27 -9.13 -21.96
N ASP A 22 -9.29 -9.51 -21.20
CA ASP A 22 -10.47 -10.18 -21.75
C ASP A 22 -11.42 -9.15 -22.37
N ASN A 23 -12.24 -9.58 -23.34
CA ASN A 23 -13.16 -8.70 -24.06
C ASN A 23 -12.39 -7.51 -24.66
N ALA A 24 -11.28 -7.85 -25.32
CA ALA A 24 -10.32 -6.89 -25.82
C ALA A 24 -10.97 -5.95 -26.83
N ALA A 25 -11.82 -6.46 -27.73
CA ALA A 25 -12.52 -5.62 -28.70
C ALA A 25 -13.31 -4.49 -28.03
N ALA A 26 -14.09 -4.79 -26.99
CA ALA A 26 -14.85 -3.76 -26.28
C ALA A 26 -13.94 -2.81 -25.48
N THR A 27 -12.88 -3.33 -24.87
CA THR A 27 -11.94 -2.55 -24.04
C THR A 27 -11.11 -1.58 -24.88
N PHE A 28 -10.68 -1.98 -26.08
CA PHE A 28 -10.01 -1.06 -27.01
C PHE A 28 -10.98 -0.06 -27.64
N THR A 29 -12.24 -0.47 -27.85
CA THR A 29 -13.32 0.42 -28.33
C THR A 29 -13.65 1.53 -27.32
N SER A 30 -13.61 1.24 -26.01
CA SER A 30 -13.80 2.27 -24.97
C SER A 30 -12.63 3.28 -24.91
N ARG A 31 -11.51 2.97 -25.57
CA ARG A 31 -10.27 3.78 -25.64
C ARG A 31 -9.65 4.09 -24.28
N ASN A 32 -10.10 3.42 -23.22
CA ASN A 32 -9.67 3.70 -21.87
C ASN A 32 -9.58 2.40 -21.05
N ALA A 33 -8.37 2.05 -20.64
CA ALA A 33 -8.11 0.99 -19.69
C ALA A 33 -6.73 1.17 -19.05
N GLN A 34 -6.58 0.66 -17.84
CA GLN A 34 -5.31 0.68 -17.11
C GLN A 34 -5.12 -0.61 -16.33
N THR A 35 -3.86 -0.94 -16.02
CA THR A 35 -3.49 -2.02 -15.12
C THR A 35 -3.83 -1.64 -13.68
N ARG A 36 -3.73 -2.63 -12.79
CA ARG A 36 -3.60 -2.32 -11.36
C ARG A 36 -2.23 -1.67 -11.11
N VAL A 37 -2.14 -0.93 -10.02
CA VAL A 37 -0.86 -0.44 -9.50
C VAL A 37 -0.03 -1.65 -9.08
N PHE A 38 1.24 -1.67 -9.47
CA PHE A 38 2.19 -2.66 -8.99
C PHE A 38 3.47 -1.97 -8.52
N ASN A 39 4.11 -2.56 -7.50
CA ASN A 39 5.23 -1.97 -6.80
C ASN A 39 6.48 -2.79 -7.08
N GLU A 40 7.39 -2.27 -7.90
CA GLU A 40 8.60 -2.98 -8.31
C GLU A 40 9.74 -1.97 -8.55
N GLY A 41 10.98 -2.39 -8.28
CA GLY A 41 12.14 -1.52 -8.45
C GLY A 41 12.09 -0.21 -7.65
N GLY A 42 11.29 -0.16 -6.57
CA GLY A 42 11.16 1.03 -5.71
C GLY A 42 10.12 2.05 -6.14
N PHE A 43 9.32 1.74 -7.16
CA PHE A 43 8.32 2.63 -7.71
C PHE A 43 6.96 1.94 -7.89
N GLU A 44 5.91 2.77 -7.90
CA GLU A 44 4.59 2.39 -8.35
C GLU A 44 4.49 2.55 -9.86
N TRP A 45 4.02 1.50 -10.52
CA TRP A 45 3.88 1.46 -11.96
C TRP A 45 2.42 1.24 -12.35
N ILE A 46 1.99 1.96 -13.38
CA ILE A 46 0.68 1.78 -14.02
C ILE A 46 0.89 1.84 -15.53
N ALA A 47 0.46 0.80 -16.25
CA ALA A 47 0.38 0.85 -17.70
C ALA A 47 -1.09 0.99 -18.12
N GLY A 48 -1.33 1.60 -19.28
CA GLY A 48 -2.69 1.73 -19.76
C GLY A 48 -2.76 2.48 -21.08
N PHE A 49 -3.98 2.69 -21.57
CA PHE A 49 -4.22 3.55 -22.70
C PHE A 49 -5.41 4.47 -22.46
N ARG A 50 -5.35 5.67 -23.04
CA ARG A 50 -6.38 6.70 -22.92
C ARG A 50 -6.68 7.31 -24.29
N PRO A 51 -7.89 7.86 -24.53
CA PRO A 51 -8.23 8.43 -25.82
C PRO A 51 -7.40 9.70 -26.08
N GLU A 52 -7.04 9.90 -27.34
CA GLU A 52 -6.51 11.18 -27.79
C GLU A 52 -7.67 12.13 -28.13
N TYR A 53 -7.61 13.39 -27.70
CA TYR A 53 -8.74 14.32 -27.76
C TYR A 53 -9.21 14.66 -29.19
N LEU A 54 -8.33 14.52 -30.19
CA LEU A 54 -8.54 15.04 -31.54
C LEU A 54 -8.53 13.97 -32.64
N ALA A 55 -8.45 12.68 -32.28
CA ALA A 55 -8.33 11.60 -33.27
C ALA A 55 -9.01 10.28 -32.82
N ASP A 56 -9.32 9.41 -33.78
CA ASP A 56 -9.75 8.02 -33.55
C ASP A 56 -8.56 7.14 -33.15
N THR A 57 -7.78 7.63 -32.20
CA THR A 57 -6.55 7.03 -31.70
C THR A 57 -6.58 6.94 -30.18
N ALA A 58 -5.76 6.06 -29.63
CA ALA A 58 -5.51 5.97 -28.21
C ALA A 58 -4.00 5.92 -27.94
N ASN A 59 -3.58 6.59 -26.87
CA ASN A 59 -2.19 6.66 -26.45
C ASN A 59 -1.95 5.63 -25.36
N MET A 60 -1.08 4.67 -25.65
CA MET A 60 -0.53 3.78 -24.64
C MET A 60 0.46 4.58 -23.79
N PHE A 61 0.36 4.45 -22.47
CA PHE A 61 1.23 5.11 -21.52
C PHE A 61 1.80 4.12 -20.51
N LEU A 62 2.95 4.50 -19.97
CA LEU A 62 3.48 3.95 -18.74
C LEU A 62 3.62 5.10 -17.74
N ALA A 63 3.13 4.91 -16.54
CA ALA A 63 3.25 5.85 -15.44
C ALA A 63 4.12 5.24 -14.34
N CYS A 64 4.90 6.11 -13.69
CA CYS A 64 5.78 5.79 -12.58
C CYS A 64 5.57 6.84 -11.49
N CYS A 65 5.45 6.41 -10.24
CA CYS A 65 5.32 7.28 -9.08
C CYS A 65 6.21 6.80 -7.92
N ASN A 66 6.67 7.72 -7.09
CA ASN A 66 7.30 7.41 -5.81
C ASN A 66 6.29 7.58 -4.66
N GLN A 67 6.08 6.53 -3.86
CA GLN A 67 5.17 6.57 -2.70
C GLN A 67 5.67 7.47 -1.55
N ARG A 68 6.99 7.72 -1.48
CA ARG A 68 7.63 8.35 -0.30
C ARG A 68 7.51 9.88 -0.28
N GLY A 69 7.12 10.49 -1.40
CA GLY A 69 7.16 11.94 -1.58
C GLY A 69 8.60 12.50 -1.54
N GLY A 70 8.77 13.76 -1.97
CA GLY A 70 10.09 14.38 -2.13
C GLY A 70 10.61 14.32 -3.57
N GLU A 71 11.83 14.82 -3.82
CA GLU A 71 12.44 14.76 -5.15
C GLU A 71 12.87 13.32 -5.49
N TRP A 72 12.49 12.86 -6.68
CA TRP A 72 12.81 11.52 -7.15
C TRP A 72 12.99 11.52 -8.66
N LYS A 73 13.74 10.53 -9.15
CA LYS A 73 13.95 10.28 -10.58
C LYS A 73 14.06 8.77 -10.84
N CYS A 74 13.52 8.32 -11.96
CA CYS A 74 13.71 6.97 -12.48
C CYS A 74 14.04 7.04 -13.97
N GLU A 75 15.19 6.56 -14.38
CA GLU A 75 15.55 6.37 -15.78
C GLU A 75 15.43 4.88 -16.11
N ALA A 76 14.63 4.54 -17.11
CA ALA A 76 14.38 3.15 -17.48
C ALA A 76 14.34 2.95 -18.99
N ASP A 77 14.86 1.80 -19.44
CA ASP A 77 14.61 1.26 -20.76
C ASP A 77 13.37 0.39 -20.71
N VAL A 78 12.38 0.71 -21.54
CA VAL A 78 11.09 0.01 -21.59
C VAL A 78 10.96 -0.69 -22.94
N GLU A 79 10.78 -2.00 -22.91
CA GLU A 79 10.42 -2.83 -24.05
C GLU A 79 8.96 -3.27 -23.92
N TYR A 80 8.12 -2.76 -24.80
CA TYR A 80 6.72 -3.16 -24.94
C TYR A 80 6.60 -4.29 -25.95
N ILE A 81 5.83 -5.33 -25.63
CA ILE A 81 5.58 -6.49 -26.47
C ILE A 81 4.08 -6.76 -26.55
N ALA A 82 3.52 -6.77 -27.76
CA ALA A 82 2.14 -7.17 -28.01
C ALA A 82 2.11 -8.56 -28.68
N PHE A 83 1.42 -9.51 -28.05
CA PHE A 83 1.25 -10.85 -28.61
C PHE A 83 0.06 -10.90 -29.57
N ARG A 84 0.29 -11.46 -30.76
CA ARG A 84 -0.67 -11.44 -31.88
C ARG A 84 -0.95 -12.85 -32.39
N THR A 85 -2.20 -13.15 -32.70
CA THR A 85 -2.64 -14.42 -33.26
C THR A 85 -2.14 -14.61 -34.68
N GLY A 86 -1.42 -15.71 -34.93
CA GLY A 86 -0.92 -16.04 -36.26
C GLY A 86 0.17 -15.11 -36.80
N LYS A 87 0.70 -14.20 -35.97
CA LYS A 87 1.78 -13.26 -36.30
C LYS A 87 2.85 -13.30 -35.21
N SER A 88 4.08 -12.92 -35.54
CA SER A 88 5.11 -12.67 -34.52
C SER A 88 4.67 -11.54 -33.57
N PRO A 89 5.13 -11.52 -32.31
CA PRO A 89 4.89 -10.39 -31.41
C PRO A 89 5.38 -9.07 -32.02
N ALA A 90 4.65 -7.99 -31.78
CA ALA A 90 5.13 -6.64 -32.10
C ALA A 90 5.90 -6.10 -30.90
N THR A 91 7.07 -5.52 -31.15
CA THR A 91 7.96 -5.02 -30.09
C THR A 91 8.32 -3.56 -30.33
N LEU A 92 8.32 -2.76 -29.27
CA LEU A 92 8.77 -1.36 -29.28
C LEU A 92 9.69 -1.12 -28.08
N LYS A 93 10.81 -0.42 -28.28
CA LYS A 93 11.74 -0.06 -27.21
C LYS A 93 11.84 1.46 -27.07
N LYS A 94 11.84 1.97 -25.84
CA LYS A 94 11.98 3.39 -25.53
C LYS A 94 12.69 3.60 -24.21
N SER A 95 13.62 4.54 -24.16
CA SER A 95 14.21 5.02 -22.91
C SER A 95 13.36 6.18 -22.38
N VAL A 96 12.98 6.14 -21.11
CA VAL A 96 12.08 7.10 -20.46
C VAL A 96 12.67 7.57 -19.14
N LYS A 97 12.35 8.82 -18.77
CA LYS A 97 12.79 9.43 -17.50
C LYS A 97 11.59 9.94 -16.73
N PHE A 98 11.32 9.34 -15.59
CA PHE A 98 10.23 9.72 -14.70
C PHE A 98 10.73 10.59 -13.57
N ASN A 99 9.94 11.58 -13.20
CA ASN A 99 10.16 12.44 -12.04
C ASN A 99 8.84 13.12 -11.65
N GLU A 100 8.88 14.03 -10.67
CA GLU A 100 7.69 14.72 -10.18
C GLU A 100 6.93 15.53 -11.25
N GLY A 101 7.64 16.16 -12.18
CA GLY A 101 7.05 16.92 -13.29
C GLY A 101 6.62 16.03 -14.46
N GLU A 102 7.18 14.83 -14.59
CA GLU A 102 6.97 13.95 -15.74
C GLU A 102 6.74 12.51 -15.29
N ARG A 103 5.56 12.26 -14.71
CA ARG A 103 5.18 10.95 -14.15
C ARG A 103 4.64 9.95 -15.16
N VAL A 104 4.22 10.43 -16.32
CA VAL A 104 3.53 9.64 -17.35
C VAL A 104 4.22 9.84 -18.68
N HIS A 105 4.66 8.74 -19.28
CA HIS A 105 5.25 8.74 -20.62
C HIS A 105 4.35 8.02 -21.59
N GLU A 106 4.03 8.68 -22.69
CA GLU A 106 3.34 8.04 -23.81
C GLU A 106 4.35 7.19 -24.59
N LEU A 107 4.01 5.91 -24.77
CA LEU A 107 4.88 4.93 -25.42
C LEU A 107 4.64 4.93 -26.93
N PHE A 108 3.37 4.80 -27.34
CA PHE A 108 2.94 4.87 -28.74
C PHE A 108 1.46 5.18 -28.85
N THR A 109 1.07 5.69 -30.02
CA THR A 109 -0.31 5.96 -30.42
C THR A 109 -0.76 4.88 -31.39
N PHE A 110 -1.98 4.37 -31.23
CA PHE A 110 -2.58 3.42 -32.16
C PHE A 110 -3.97 3.87 -32.62
N GLY A 111 -4.29 3.57 -33.88
CA GLY A 111 -5.61 3.81 -34.45
C GLY A 111 -6.64 2.79 -33.93
N VAL A 112 -7.86 3.28 -33.69
CA VAL A 112 -8.98 2.48 -33.14
C VAL A 112 -9.99 2.14 -34.24
N SER A 113 -9.70 2.48 -35.51
CA SER A 113 -10.58 2.14 -36.61
C SER A 113 -10.75 0.63 -36.73
N SER A 114 -11.98 0.19 -36.97
CA SER A 114 -12.41 -1.21 -36.97
C SER A 114 -11.70 -2.09 -38.00
N SER A 115 -10.89 -1.52 -38.90
CA SER A 115 -10.07 -2.23 -39.89
C SER A 115 -8.58 -2.34 -39.53
N GLN A 116 -8.12 -1.76 -38.42
CA GLN A 116 -6.70 -1.76 -38.02
C GLN A 116 -6.40 -2.21 -36.58
N LEU A 117 -7.29 -2.95 -35.93
CA LEU A 117 -6.88 -3.79 -34.79
C LEU A 117 -6.03 -4.97 -35.28
N ASP A 118 -4.89 -4.67 -35.90
CA ASP A 118 -3.82 -5.60 -36.27
C ASP A 118 -2.98 -6.00 -35.03
N MET A 119 -3.58 -5.84 -33.85
CA MET A 119 -3.12 -6.33 -32.55
C MET A 119 -3.33 -7.83 -32.40
N GLY A 120 -3.98 -8.50 -33.38
CA GLY A 120 -4.08 -9.95 -33.45
C GLY A 120 -4.66 -10.58 -32.18
N PHE A 121 -5.85 -10.15 -31.74
CA PHE A 121 -6.46 -10.70 -30.53
C PHE A 121 -6.57 -12.22 -30.56
N ILE A 122 -6.16 -12.88 -29.48
CA ILE A 122 -6.27 -14.32 -29.30
C ILE A 122 -7.65 -14.61 -28.74
N LYS A 123 -8.62 -14.99 -29.59
CA LYS A 123 -9.99 -15.35 -29.16
C LYS A 123 -10.63 -14.24 -28.28
N ASP A 124 -10.59 -13.00 -28.75
CA ASP A 124 -11.07 -11.80 -28.03
C ASP A 124 -10.32 -11.48 -26.71
N LYS A 125 -9.09 -11.97 -26.62
CA LYS A 125 -8.12 -11.57 -25.58
C LYS A 125 -6.93 -10.85 -26.19
N ALA A 126 -6.41 -9.85 -25.48
CA ALA A 126 -5.12 -9.24 -25.77
C ALA A 126 -4.13 -9.57 -24.66
N VAL A 127 -2.88 -9.82 -25.02
CA VAL A 127 -1.79 -10.01 -24.07
C VAL A 127 -0.69 -9.01 -24.41
N LEU A 128 -0.37 -8.15 -23.46
CA LEU A 128 0.66 -7.14 -23.56
C LEU A 128 1.72 -7.41 -22.48
N GLU A 129 2.98 -7.22 -22.81
CA GLU A 129 4.08 -7.26 -21.84
C GLU A 129 4.87 -5.94 -21.87
N PHE A 130 5.30 -5.49 -20.69
CA PHE A 130 6.21 -4.37 -20.51
C PHE A 130 7.41 -4.90 -19.75
N HIS A 131 8.57 -4.88 -20.40
CA HIS A 131 9.86 -5.25 -19.85
C HIS A 131 10.57 -3.95 -19.51
N ILE A 132 10.63 -3.62 -18.22
CA ILE A 132 11.16 -2.36 -17.71
C ILE A 132 12.50 -2.66 -17.07
N ASN A 133 13.57 -2.10 -17.63
CA ASN A 133 14.92 -2.18 -17.08
C ASN A 133 15.29 -0.81 -16.50
N ILE A 134 15.36 -0.71 -15.17
CA ILE A 134 15.75 0.53 -14.49
C ILE A 134 17.27 0.70 -14.62
N ILE A 135 17.68 1.78 -15.28
CA ILE A 135 19.07 2.14 -15.55
C ILE A 135 19.64 2.95 -14.39
N ASN A 136 18.88 3.93 -13.91
CA ASN A 136 19.28 4.81 -12.82
C ASN A 136 18.05 5.23 -12.00
N SER A 137 18.20 5.35 -10.69
CA SER A 137 17.11 5.81 -9.83
C SER A 137 17.62 6.61 -8.64
N GLU A 138 16.92 7.71 -8.34
CA GLU A 138 17.12 8.57 -7.18
C GLU A 138 15.79 8.62 -6.42
N GLY A 139 15.79 8.33 -5.12
CA GLY A 139 14.57 8.35 -4.31
C GLY A 139 13.63 7.14 -4.52
N GLY A 140 13.79 6.37 -5.60
CA GLY A 140 13.24 5.02 -5.72
C GLY A 140 14.27 4.00 -5.26
N SER A 141 14.27 3.72 -3.96
CA SER A 141 14.97 2.56 -3.45
C SER A 141 14.25 1.33 -3.94
N SER A 142 14.89 0.49 -4.75
CA SER A 142 14.52 -0.91 -4.98
C SER A 142 13.88 -1.49 -3.72
N ILE A 143 12.82 -2.28 -3.87
CA ILE A 143 12.44 -3.24 -2.82
C ILE A 143 13.49 -4.36 -2.84
N GLU A 144 14.76 -4.01 -2.69
CA GLU A 144 15.58 -4.82 -1.82
C GLU A 144 15.17 -4.37 -0.42
N ASN A 145 14.53 -5.27 0.31
CA ASN A 145 14.58 -5.26 1.77
C ASN A 145 16.04 -5.45 2.24
N THR A 146 17.01 -4.68 1.74
CA THR A 146 18.15 -4.30 2.56
C THR A 146 17.57 -3.32 3.57
N LEU A 147 16.96 -3.94 4.58
CA LEU A 147 16.71 -3.35 5.86
C LEU A 147 18.00 -2.68 6.29
N ASP A 148 18.09 -1.37 6.03
CA ASP A 148 19.20 -0.58 6.52
C ASP A 148 18.95 -0.30 8.00
N LEU A 149 19.04 -1.39 8.78
CA LEU A 149 18.84 -1.41 10.23
C LEU A 149 19.86 -0.52 10.93
N SER A 150 20.96 -0.18 10.25
CA SER A 150 21.95 0.77 10.75
C SER A 150 21.31 2.13 11.05
N LYS A 151 20.22 2.49 10.35
CA LYS A 151 19.45 3.71 10.61
C LYS A 151 18.79 3.70 11.99
N PHE A 152 18.36 2.53 12.48
CA PHE A 152 17.75 2.42 13.81
C PHE A 152 18.81 2.37 14.93
N SER A 153 20.07 2.15 14.58
CA SER A 153 21.19 2.07 15.51
C SER A 153 21.78 3.46 15.80
N SER A 154 22.31 3.66 17.01
CA SER A 154 23.06 4.87 17.34
C SER A 154 24.56 4.63 17.18
N SER A 155 25.30 5.66 16.76
CA SER A 155 26.77 5.63 16.69
C SER A 155 27.45 5.61 18.07
N ASN A 156 26.67 5.71 19.15
CA ASN A 156 27.17 5.70 20.52
C ASN A 156 26.99 4.31 21.13
N GLU A 157 28.08 3.61 21.41
CA GLU A 157 28.07 2.22 21.91
C GLU A 157 27.25 2.04 23.20
N THR A 158 27.09 3.11 24.01
CA THR A 158 26.39 3.09 25.30
C THR A 158 24.86 3.22 25.20
N ARG A 159 24.30 3.41 24.00
CA ARG A 159 22.87 3.71 23.77
C ARG A 159 22.15 2.69 22.89
N ASN A 160 22.84 1.61 22.55
CA ASN A 160 22.32 0.55 21.70
C ASN A 160 21.74 -0.60 22.55
N VAL A 161 20.69 -1.23 22.06
CA VAL A 161 20.13 -2.47 22.60
C VAL A 161 19.87 -3.44 21.45
N THR A 162 20.06 -4.73 21.71
CA THR A 162 19.72 -5.79 20.77
C THR A 162 18.38 -6.40 21.14
N LEU A 163 17.39 -6.25 20.28
CA LEU A 163 16.11 -6.92 20.41
C LEU A 163 16.20 -8.30 19.77
N LEU A 164 15.80 -9.33 20.52
CA LEU A 164 15.66 -10.70 20.03
C LEU A 164 14.19 -10.92 19.67
N ILE A 165 13.89 -11.08 18.39
CA ILE A 165 12.53 -11.33 17.88
C ILE A 165 12.56 -12.66 17.13
N GLY A 166 12.05 -13.71 17.77
CA GLY A 166 12.23 -15.08 17.29
C GLY A 166 13.70 -15.49 17.30
N ASP A 167 14.21 -15.93 16.16
CA ASP A 167 15.61 -16.31 15.96
C ASP A 167 16.50 -15.16 15.45
N ARG A 168 15.93 -13.96 15.30
CA ARG A 168 16.62 -12.81 14.70
C ARG A 168 16.99 -11.75 15.73
N LYS A 169 18.10 -11.08 15.45
CA LYS A 169 18.64 -9.97 16.25
C LYS A 169 18.44 -8.65 15.52
N LEU A 170 18.01 -7.63 16.26
CA LEU A 170 17.76 -6.30 15.74
C LEU A 170 18.36 -5.25 16.67
N GLN A 171 19.42 -4.58 16.21
CA GLN A 171 20.08 -3.54 16.99
C GLN A 171 19.38 -2.20 16.79
N VAL A 172 19.01 -1.56 17.90
CA VAL A 172 18.24 -0.30 17.90
C VAL A 172 18.73 0.62 19.02
N SER A 173 18.42 1.91 18.90
CA SER A 173 18.63 2.89 19.97
C SER A 173 17.53 2.78 21.05
N LYS A 174 17.94 2.71 22.32
CA LYS A 174 17.02 2.74 23.47
C LYS A 174 16.22 4.05 23.49
N GLU A 175 16.89 5.19 23.29
CA GLU A 175 16.25 6.51 23.28
C GLU A 175 15.21 6.63 22.17
N PHE A 176 15.55 6.16 20.96
CA PHE A 176 14.65 6.25 19.81
C PHE A 176 13.32 5.56 20.10
N LEU A 177 13.35 4.31 20.58
CA LEU A 177 12.15 3.57 20.94
C LEU A 177 11.40 4.18 22.13
N ALA A 178 12.13 4.64 23.15
CA ALA A 178 11.54 5.23 24.35
C ALA A 178 10.79 6.54 24.07
N ILE A 179 11.27 7.37 23.13
CA ILE A 179 10.57 8.59 22.71
C ILE A 179 9.20 8.26 22.08
N HIS A 180 9.09 7.14 21.38
CA HIS A 180 7.89 6.75 20.66
C HIS A 180 6.95 5.83 21.45
N SER A 181 7.44 5.20 22.52
CA SER A 181 6.71 4.18 23.27
C SER A 181 6.92 4.31 24.78
N PRO A 182 5.86 4.59 25.56
CA PRO A 182 5.89 4.51 27.01
C PRO A 182 6.32 3.13 27.54
N VAL A 183 5.96 2.05 26.82
CA VAL A 183 6.34 0.68 27.17
C VAL A 183 7.85 0.49 27.05
N PHE A 184 8.47 0.89 25.93
CA PHE A 184 9.92 0.83 25.78
C PHE A 184 10.65 1.78 26.73
N ASN A 185 10.10 2.98 26.98
CA ASN A 185 10.66 3.89 27.97
C ASN A 185 10.70 3.28 29.37
N ALA A 186 9.60 2.65 29.81
CA ALA A 186 9.54 1.94 31.08
C ALA A 186 10.50 0.73 31.09
N MET A 187 10.55 -0.05 30.01
CA MET A 187 11.42 -1.23 29.88
C MET A 187 12.91 -0.87 29.98
N PHE A 188 13.35 0.22 29.34
CA PHE A 188 14.76 0.59 29.26
C PHE A 188 15.25 1.49 30.40
N TYR A 189 14.38 2.35 30.94
CA TYR A 189 14.77 3.36 31.93
C TYR A 189 14.03 3.22 33.28
N GLY A 190 13.02 2.35 33.36
CA GLY A 190 12.33 2.01 34.60
C GLY A 190 13.07 0.98 35.45
N ASN A 191 12.48 0.58 36.57
CA ASN A 191 13.06 -0.37 37.52
C ASN A 191 12.71 -1.83 37.15
N PHE A 192 12.93 -2.20 35.89
CA PHE A 192 12.69 -3.56 35.39
C PHE A 192 14.02 -4.28 35.12
N ALA A 193 13.97 -5.62 35.06
CA ALA A 193 15.16 -6.45 34.86
C ALA A 193 15.83 -6.21 33.50
N GLU A 194 15.07 -5.70 32.53
CA GLU A 194 15.48 -5.37 31.17
C GLU A 194 16.42 -4.16 31.10
N LYS A 195 16.37 -3.25 32.09
CA LYS A 195 17.17 -2.01 32.10
C LYS A 195 18.66 -2.27 31.93
N GLU A 196 19.18 -3.25 32.67
CA GLU A 196 20.60 -3.61 32.72
C GLU A 196 20.99 -4.65 31.64
N LYS A 197 20.07 -5.03 30.75
CA LYS A 197 20.35 -5.99 29.68
C LYS A 197 20.80 -5.29 28.39
N GLU A 198 21.74 -5.93 27.71
CA GLU A 198 22.18 -5.59 26.36
C GLU A 198 21.34 -6.30 25.29
N GLU A 199 20.80 -7.48 25.61
CA GLU A 199 19.89 -8.24 24.76
C GLU A 199 18.52 -8.42 25.45
N ILE A 200 17.43 -8.08 24.76
CA ILE A 200 16.07 -8.14 25.28
C ILE A 200 15.19 -8.90 24.30
N GLU A 201 14.51 -9.94 24.78
CA GLU A 201 13.57 -10.72 23.99
C GLU A 201 12.21 -10.02 23.88
N ILE A 202 11.74 -9.84 22.64
CA ILE A 202 10.41 -9.32 22.33
C ILE A 202 9.58 -10.49 21.79
N LYS A 203 8.76 -11.06 22.68
CA LYS A 203 7.92 -12.25 22.40
C LYS A 203 6.70 -11.90 21.57
N ASP A 204 6.10 -12.88 20.90
CA ASP A 204 4.82 -12.75 20.21
C ASP A 204 4.78 -11.60 19.17
N VAL A 205 5.90 -11.38 18.49
CA VAL A 205 6.04 -10.38 17.41
C VAL A 205 6.69 -11.06 16.22
N VAL A 206 6.16 -10.80 15.02
CA VAL A 206 6.82 -11.18 13.77
C VAL A 206 7.89 -10.15 13.44
N TYR A 207 9.11 -10.61 13.13
CA TYR A 207 10.26 -9.74 12.89
C TYR A 207 9.99 -8.68 11.82
N GLU A 208 9.41 -9.10 10.69
CA GLU A 208 9.09 -8.23 9.57
C GLU A 208 8.05 -7.17 9.93
N GLU A 209 7.04 -7.51 10.73
CA GLU A 209 6.01 -6.56 11.19
C GLU A 209 6.59 -5.52 12.17
N PHE A 210 7.54 -5.93 13.01
CA PHE A 210 8.23 -5.00 13.91
C PHE A 210 9.12 -4.02 13.13
N VAL A 211 9.78 -4.52 12.10
CA VAL A 211 10.54 -3.71 11.16
C VAL A 211 9.67 -2.66 10.47
N ASP A 212 8.46 -3.04 10.02
CA ASP A 212 7.50 -2.11 9.42
C ASP A 212 7.08 -1.00 10.40
N LEU A 213 6.89 -1.36 11.67
CA LEU A 213 6.68 -0.38 12.75
C LEU A 213 7.86 0.59 12.89
N LEU A 214 9.10 0.08 12.92
CA LEU A 214 10.30 0.93 13.05
C LEU A 214 10.44 1.90 11.88
N HIS A 215 10.19 1.45 10.65
CA HIS A 215 10.19 2.31 9.48
C HIS A 215 9.15 3.43 9.55
N LEU A 216 7.98 3.17 10.16
CA LEU A 216 6.94 4.18 10.32
C LEU A 216 7.34 5.29 11.32
N ILE A 217 8.00 4.92 12.42
CA ILE A 217 8.41 5.88 13.45
C ILE A 217 9.75 6.56 13.14
N PHE A 218 10.54 6.04 12.21
CA PHE A 218 11.82 6.63 11.82
C PHE A 218 11.65 7.93 10.99
N PRO A 219 12.48 8.96 11.23
CA PRO A 219 12.48 10.18 10.42
C PRO A 219 12.83 9.85 8.96
N GLY A 220 11.85 9.92 8.05
CA GLY A 220 12.06 9.52 6.64
C GLY A 220 10.86 8.88 5.94
N ARG A 221 9.72 8.74 6.63
CA ARG A 221 8.36 8.47 6.13
C ARG A 221 8.22 7.19 5.29
N ALA A 222 8.15 6.05 5.97
CA ALA A 222 7.31 4.96 5.49
C ALA A 222 5.82 5.35 5.61
N MET A 223 5.02 5.02 4.60
CA MET A 223 3.58 5.24 4.62
C MET A 223 2.88 3.99 5.15
N VAL A 224 1.79 4.19 5.88
CA VAL A 224 0.86 3.11 6.21
C VAL A 224 0.20 2.63 4.91
N THR A 225 0.12 1.33 4.71
CA THR A 225 -0.51 0.71 3.52
C THR A 225 -1.59 -0.28 3.93
N ASP A 226 -2.40 -0.71 2.96
CA ASP A 226 -3.46 -1.71 3.17
C ASP A 226 -2.92 -3.08 3.65
N SER A 227 -1.64 -3.38 3.42
CA SER A 227 -0.99 -4.62 3.86
C SER A 227 -0.34 -4.47 5.23
N THR A 228 0.08 -3.27 5.62
CA THR A 228 0.80 -3.04 6.88
C THR A 228 -0.06 -2.55 8.02
N VAL A 229 -1.16 -1.84 7.71
CA VAL A 229 -1.93 -1.09 8.70
C VAL A 229 -2.43 -1.93 9.87
N LEU A 230 -2.85 -3.18 9.65
CA LEU A 230 -3.42 -4.01 10.72
C LEU A 230 -2.38 -4.49 11.73
N HIS A 231 -1.20 -4.92 11.27
CA HIS A 231 -0.14 -5.37 12.18
C HIS A 231 0.54 -4.18 12.86
N ILE A 232 0.76 -3.07 12.13
CA ILE A 232 1.30 -1.84 12.71
C ILE A 232 0.37 -1.31 13.80
N LEU A 233 -0.94 -1.33 13.57
CA LEU A 233 -1.93 -0.93 14.56
C LEU A 233 -1.88 -1.84 15.81
N ALA A 234 -1.77 -3.15 15.62
CA ALA A 234 -1.64 -4.11 16.72
C ALA A 234 -0.38 -3.87 17.56
N LEU A 235 0.76 -3.64 16.90
CA LEU A 235 2.01 -3.33 17.59
C LEU A 235 1.96 -1.94 18.26
N GLY A 236 1.34 -0.95 17.60
CA GLY A 236 1.14 0.38 18.15
C GLY A 236 0.33 0.35 19.45
N ASP A 237 -0.74 -0.43 19.51
CA ASP A 237 -1.52 -0.62 20.74
C ASP A 237 -0.70 -1.34 21.82
N ARG A 238 -0.04 -2.45 21.45
CA ARG A 238 0.80 -3.23 22.36
C ARG A 238 1.91 -2.41 23.02
N PHE A 239 2.60 -1.58 22.23
CA PHE A 239 3.69 -0.74 22.70
C PHE A 239 3.26 0.68 23.08
N GLN A 240 1.94 0.95 23.11
CA GLN A 240 1.35 2.24 23.48
C GLN A 240 1.91 3.43 22.66
N MET A 241 2.13 3.21 21.36
CA MET A 241 2.64 4.22 20.44
C MET A 241 1.48 5.04 19.85
N GLU A 242 1.07 6.12 20.53
CA GLU A 242 -0.07 6.96 20.15
C GLU A 242 0.01 7.46 18.69
N ARG A 243 1.18 7.93 18.26
CA ARG A 243 1.40 8.38 16.87
C ARG A 243 1.11 7.28 15.84
N VAL A 244 1.41 6.03 16.17
CA VAL A 244 1.17 4.89 15.27
C VAL A 244 -0.32 4.59 15.18
N LEU A 245 -1.04 4.67 16.31
CA LEU A 245 -2.49 4.54 16.35
C LEU A 245 -3.16 5.64 15.51
N ASP A 246 -2.75 6.90 15.69
CA ASP A 246 -3.29 8.04 14.94
C ASP A 246 -3.12 7.90 13.41
N LEU A 247 -1.92 7.50 12.97
CA LEU A 247 -1.63 7.32 11.54
C LEU A 247 -2.44 6.17 10.95
N SER A 248 -2.54 5.07 11.68
CA SER A 248 -3.33 3.90 11.28
C SER A 248 -4.82 4.23 11.25
N GLU A 249 -5.33 4.96 12.24
CA GLU A 249 -6.72 5.38 12.34
C GLU A 249 -7.13 6.25 11.14
N ARG A 250 -6.29 7.24 10.76
CA ARG A 250 -6.52 8.08 9.58
C ARG A 250 -6.50 7.27 8.29
N PHE A 251 -5.54 6.35 8.14
CA PHE A 251 -5.46 5.51 6.96
C PHE A 251 -6.72 4.63 6.81
N ILE A 252 -7.14 3.96 7.89
CA ILE A 252 -8.33 3.09 7.88
C ILE A 252 -9.59 3.90 7.60
N ARG A 253 -9.70 5.11 8.15
CA ARG A 253 -10.83 6.01 7.89
C ARG A 253 -10.99 6.25 6.39
N ASP A 254 -9.90 6.55 5.69
CA ASP A 254 -9.93 6.97 4.29
C ASP A 254 -9.85 5.79 3.30
N SER A 255 -9.46 4.59 3.76
CA SER A 255 -9.37 3.40 2.91
C SER A 255 -10.75 2.85 2.52
N GLU A 256 -10.90 2.54 1.22
CA GLU A 256 -12.08 1.88 0.65
C GLU A 256 -12.11 0.36 0.89
N LYS A 257 -10.98 -0.22 1.29
CA LYS A 257 -10.83 -1.66 1.52
C LYS A 257 -11.66 -2.12 2.73
N PHE A 258 -11.78 -1.28 3.75
CA PHE A 258 -12.51 -1.59 4.98
C PHE A 258 -13.96 -1.11 4.87
N LYS A 259 -14.92 -1.98 5.17
CA LYS A 259 -16.33 -1.59 5.25
C LYS A 259 -16.64 -0.94 6.60
N THR A 260 -17.72 -0.17 6.70
CA THR A 260 -18.11 0.53 7.94
C THR A 260 -18.19 -0.38 9.16
N ALA A 261 -18.77 -1.57 9.04
CA ALA A 261 -18.86 -2.53 10.15
C ALA A 261 -17.48 -3.01 10.62
N GLU A 262 -16.55 -3.23 9.68
CA GLU A 262 -15.17 -3.61 9.98
C GLU A 262 -14.38 -2.44 10.59
N LYS A 263 -14.54 -1.22 10.07
CA LYS A 263 -13.96 -0.01 10.67
C LYS A 263 -14.43 0.18 12.11
N LEU A 264 -15.72 -0.04 12.40
CA LEU A 264 -16.26 -0.01 13.76
C LEU A 264 -15.65 -1.11 14.64
N ARG A 265 -15.48 -2.34 14.12
CA ARG A 265 -14.84 -3.44 14.86
C ARG A 265 -13.40 -3.10 15.24
N ILE A 266 -12.63 -2.54 14.30
CA ILE A 266 -11.26 -2.11 14.54
C ILE A 266 -11.23 -0.95 15.54
N ALA A 267 -12.13 0.03 15.38
CA ALA A 267 -12.22 1.17 16.28
C ALA A 267 -12.56 0.76 17.72
N ASP A 268 -13.41 -0.25 17.88
CA ASP A 268 -13.73 -0.81 19.19
C ASP A 268 -12.53 -1.53 19.81
N GLN A 269 -11.91 -2.44 19.04
CA GLN A 269 -10.78 -3.26 19.48
C GLN A 269 -9.61 -2.41 19.98
N TYR A 270 -9.26 -1.34 19.24
CA TYR A 270 -8.11 -0.49 19.52
C TYR A 270 -8.49 0.87 20.13
N ARG A 271 -9.74 1.04 20.56
CA ARG A 271 -10.26 2.26 21.23
C ARG A 271 -10.05 3.55 20.42
N LEU A 272 -10.18 3.46 19.10
CA LEU A 272 -9.97 4.55 18.14
C LEU A 272 -11.23 5.42 18.02
N SER A 273 -11.32 6.47 18.83
CA SER A 273 -12.53 7.28 18.95
C SER A 273 -12.86 8.09 17.69
N MET A 274 -11.86 8.61 16.95
CA MET A 274 -12.12 9.40 15.75
C MET A 274 -12.74 8.55 14.64
N LEU A 275 -12.25 7.32 14.47
CA LEU A 275 -12.75 6.35 13.49
C LEU A 275 -14.15 5.86 13.87
N ARG A 276 -14.38 5.58 15.16
CA ARG A 276 -15.73 5.26 15.66
C ARG A 276 -16.69 6.39 15.31
N ASP A 277 -16.38 7.61 15.72
CA ASP A 277 -17.29 8.75 15.59
C ASP A 277 -17.55 9.09 14.12
N PHE A 278 -16.50 9.05 13.29
CA PHE A 278 -16.64 9.16 11.84
C PHE A 278 -17.60 8.11 11.27
N CYS A 279 -17.39 6.82 11.59
CA CYS A 279 -18.25 5.75 11.09
C CYS A 279 -19.71 5.92 11.54
N LEU A 280 -19.95 6.23 12.81
CA LEU A 280 -21.30 6.44 13.34
C LEU A 280 -22.00 7.64 12.68
N GLN A 281 -21.25 8.71 12.36
CA GLN A 281 -21.77 9.88 11.66
C GLN A 281 -22.13 9.59 10.20
N THR A 282 -21.50 8.59 9.56
CA THR A 282 -21.87 8.22 8.17
C THR A 282 -23.28 7.66 8.03
N PHE A 283 -23.86 7.10 9.09
CA PHE A 283 -25.25 6.64 9.06
C PHE A 283 -26.20 7.82 9.04
N SER A 284 -27.08 7.85 8.03
CA SER A 284 -28.09 8.89 7.84
C SER A 284 -29.46 8.47 8.34
N THR A 285 -29.71 7.17 8.54
CA THR A 285 -30.99 6.65 9.03
C THR A 285 -30.84 5.55 10.07
N ALA A 286 -31.82 5.42 10.97
CA ALA A 286 -31.89 4.32 11.94
C ALA A 286 -31.96 2.93 11.27
N ARG A 287 -32.54 2.85 10.06
CA ARG A 287 -32.60 1.60 9.28
C ARG A 287 -31.22 1.13 8.84
N GLU A 288 -30.31 2.04 8.46
CA GLU A 288 -28.94 1.68 8.09
C GLU A 288 -28.17 1.11 9.27
N ILE A 289 -28.35 1.70 10.46
CA ILE A 289 -27.78 1.17 11.70
C ILE A 289 -28.36 -0.20 12.03
N GLY A 290 -29.66 -0.41 11.83
CA GLY A 290 -30.30 -1.72 12.02
C GLY A 290 -29.67 -2.83 11.18
N LYS A 291 -29.10 -2.51 10.00
CA LYS A 291 -28.38 -3.51 9.18
C LYS A 291 -27.10 -4.02 9.85
N LEU A 292 -26.48 -3.24 10.75
CA LEU A 292 -25.30 -3.69 11.50
C LEU A 292 -25.57 -4.96 12.30
N GLN A 293 -26.78 -5.12 12.84
CA GLN A 293 -27.14 -6.33 13.63
C GLN A 293 -27.03 -7.63 12.83
N SER A 294 -27.07 -7.54 11.49
CA SER A 294 -26.94 -8.68 10.59
C SER A 294 -25.51 -8.93 10.11
N THR A 295 -24.54 -8.08 10.49
CA THR A 295 -23.15 -8.23 10.04
C THR A 295 -22.36 -9.16 10.98
N PRO A 296 -21.34 -9.87 10.47
CA PRO A 296 -20.56 -10.80 11.28
C PRO A 296 -19.74 -10.12 12.39
N GLU A 297 -19.52 -8.80 12.30
CA GLU A 297 -18.76 -8.03 13.30
C GLU A 297 -19.60 -7.71 14.55
N TYR A 298 -20.92 -7.60 14.42
CA TYR A 298 -21.80 -7.12 15.50
C TYR A 298 -21.73 -7.94 16.79
N PRO A 299 -21.69 -9.29 16.76
CA PRO A 299 -21.51 -10.08 17.98
C PRO A 299 -20.23 -9.74 18.75
N ASN A 300 -19.18 -9.30 18.05
CA ASN A 300 -17.86 -9.01 18.60
C ASN A 300 -17.71 -7.58 19.12
N PHE A 301 -18.73 -6.72 18.95
CA PHE A 301 -18.71 -5.39 19.55
C PHE A 301 -18.84 -5.46 21.08
N SER A 302 -17.99 -4.70 21.74
CA SER A 302 -18.06 -4.41 23.17
C SER A 302 -19.38 -3.74 23.53
N ASP A 303 -19.76 -3.84 24.81
CA ASP A 303 -20.95 -3.16 25.31
C ASP A 303 -20.86 -1.64 25.11
N LYS A 304 -19.66 -1.06 25.24
CA LYS A 304 -19.42 0.37 25.01
C LYS A 304 -19.69 0.76 23.55
N MET A 305 -19.28 -0.07 22.59
CA MET A 305 -19.58 0.18 21.18
C MET A 305 -21.06 0.00 20.87
N LYS A 306 -21.71 -1.04 21.42
CA LYS A 306 -23.16 -1.25 21.27
C LYS A 306 -23.96 -0.07 21.83
N VAL A 307 -23.57 0.47 22.97
CA VAL A 307 -24.17 1.69 23.54
C VAL A 307 -24.00 2.87 22.59
N ALA A 308 -22.78 3.12 22.08
CA ALA A 308 -22.55 4.22 21.14
C ALA A 308 -23.38 4.10 19.84
N ILE A 309 -23.56 2.87 19.34
CA ILE A 309 -24.45 2.58 18.19
C ILE A 309 -25.90 2.91 18.54
N CYS A 310 -26.39 2.48 19.72
CA CYS A 310 -27.74 2.77 20.19
C CYS A 310 -27.98 4.28 20.37
N ASP A 311 -27.03 5.00 20.96
CA ASP A 311 -27.11 6.46 21.13
C ASP A 311 -27.22 7.17 19.78
N ARG A 312 -26.42 6.76 18.79
CA ARG A 312 -26.51 7.29 17.43
C ARG A 312 -27.88 6.98 16.80
N MET A 313 -28.41 5.78 16.99
CA MET A 313 -29.73 5.40 16.49
C MET A 313 -30.84 6.25 17.10
N MET A 314 -30.83 6.47 18.41
CA MET A 314 -31.79 7.32 19.11
C MET A 314 -31.73 8.77 18.64
N ASN A 315 -30.52 9.32 18.44
CA ASN A 315 -30.34 10.67 17.90
C ASN A 315 -30.98 10.83 16.51
N LEU A 316 -30.86 9.81 15.64
CA LEU A 316 -31.49 9.85 14.32
C LEU A 316 -33.02 9.72 14.38
N VAL A 317 -33.56 8.98 15.33
CA VAL A 317 -35.02 8.87 15.53
C VAL A 317 -35.60 10.17 16.06
N ASN A 318 -34.94 10.80 17.04
CA ASN A 318 -35.39 12.07 17.63
C ASN A 318 -35.34 13.24 16.64
N LEU A 319 -34.46 13.20 15.63
CA LEU A 319 -34.42 14.20 14.56
C LEU A 319 -35.56 14.07 13.53
N MET A 320 -36.36 13.00 13.60
CA MET A 320 -37.50 12.76 12.70
C MET A 320 -38.86 13.12 13.34
N ILE A 321 -38.88 13.50 14.62
CA ILE A 321 -40.07 13.90 15.39
C ILE A 321 -40.05 15.43 15.55
#